data_AF-A0A4U0XM16-F1
#
_entry.id   AF-A0A4U0XM16-F1
#
_cell.length_a   1.000
_cell.length_b   1.000
_cell.length_c   1.000
_cell.angle_alpha   90.00
_cell.angle_beta   90.00
_cell.angle_gamma   90.00
#
_symmetry.space_group_name_H-M   'P 1'
#
loop_
_entity.id
_entity.type
_entity.pdbx_description
1 polymer ?
#
loop_
_entity_poly.entity_id
_entity_poly.type
_entity_poly.pdbx_seq_one_letter_code
_entity_poly.pdbx_strand_id
1 'polypeptide(L)'
;RLDRKQDILCDYPVLQDDDDDDDLSKSATSQAQLHPFPPPAATTHSRPNYPIIPTPNLTHLLPLWFTHPCLLESHVSVPFKVATPTGSAIVRLLRAHSGFEREGPGVAGMDEVRRPAADVVGLVELGVEICRRAGIKEPKDLREVMEEAVGEGEREGATFARKMLGWSMRPMKNEALLLGLSTACVELHERVAASDLLSPSSRDVLLQIAERERESLSVCREGIDKDGARHGAFCRGYAIGRREVGRSFGEAQP
;
A
#
# COMPACT_ATOMS: atom_id res chain seq x y z
N ARG A 1 23.19 -13.08 -18.96
CA ARG A 1 23.82 -11.76 -18.66
C ARG A 1 23.15 -10.77 -19.62
N LEU A 2 22.04 -10.17 -19.19
CA LEU A 2 21.29 -9.21 -20.01
C LEU A 2 22.03 -7.87 -19.99
N ASP A 3 22.06 -7.22 -21.16
CA ASP A 3 22.83 -6.02 -21.46
C ASP A 3 22.31 -4.84 -20.60
N ARG A 4 23.20 -4.17 -19.84
CA ARG A 4 22.87 -3.08 -18.90
C ARG A 4 22.21 -1.87 -19.57
N LYS A 5 22.19 -1.81 -20.91
CA LYS A 5 21.63 -0.72 -21.73
C LYS A 5 20.13 -0.79 -21.99
N GLN A 6 19.43 -1.83 -21.51
CA GLN A 6 17.95 -1.91 -21.60
C GLN A 6 17.28 -1.81 -20.23
N ASP A 7 17.99 -1.30 -19.22
CA ASP A 7 17.39 -1.08 -17.92
C ASP A 7 16.61 0.24 -17.93
N ILE A 8 15.30 0.18 -17.68
CA ILE A 8 14.44 1.37 -17.52
C ILE A 8 14.94 2.31 -16.43
N LEU A 9 15.74 1.81 -15.48
CA LEU A 9 16.39 2.62 -14.45
C LEU A 9 17.47 3.57 -15.02
N CYS A 10 17.96 3.34 -16.24
CA CYS A 10 18.86 4.27 -16.93
C CYS A 10 18.17 5.60 -17.27
N ASP A 11 16.86 5.58 -17.52
CA ASP A 11 16.09 6.78 -17.86
C ASP A 11 15.57 7.54 -16.62
N TYR A 12 15.72 6.95 -15.43
CA TYR A 12 15.29 7.52 -14.14
C TYR A 12 16.46 7.52 -13.13
N PRO A 13 17.44 8.43 -13.28
CA PRO A 13 18.68 8.44 -12.49
C PRO A 13 18.47 8.64 -10.97
N VAL A 14 17.29 9.08 -10.53
CA VAL A 14 16.91 9.20 -9.11
C VAL A 14 16.70 7.84 -8.44
N LEU A 15 16.54 6.77 -9.23
CA LEU A 15 16.21 5.40 -8.80
C LEU A 15 17.30 4.38 -9.15
N GLN A 16 18.52 4.82 -9.47
CA GLN A 16 19.63 3.89 -9.67
C GLN A 16 19.98 3.23 -8.33
N ASP A 17 19.88 1.90 -8.28
CA ASP A 17 20.16 1.10 -7.08
C ASP A 17 21.62 1.29 -6.63
N ASP A 18 21.81 1.66 -5.34
CA ASP A 18 22.95 1.19 -4.58
C ASP A 18 22.70 -0.31 -4.33
N ASP A 19 23.57 -1.18 -4.87
CA ASP A 19 23.53 -2.65 -4.77
C ASP A 19 23.69 -3.13 -3.30
N ASP A 20 22.72 -2.85 -2.42
CA ASP A 20 22.64 -3.31 -1.02
C ASP A 20 21.52 -4.36 -0.84
N ASP A 21 21.39 -5.27 -1.79
CA ASP A 21 20.43 -6.40 -1.70
C ASP A 21 20.90 -7.51 -0.72
N ASP A 22 22.10 -7.39 -0.11
CA ASP A 22 22.74 -8.50 0.60
C ASP A 22 22.47 -8.54 2.12
N ASP A 23 22.06 -7.45 2.76
CA ASP A 23 22.02 -7.39 4.24
C ASP A 23 20.67 -7.79 4.88
N LEU A 24 19.55 -7.66 4.15
CA LEU A 24 18.24 -8.11 4.62
C LEU A 24 18.00 -9.62 4.42
N SER A 25 18.94 -10.32 3.77
CA SER A 25 18.84 -11.73 3.39
C SER A 25 19.01 -12.70 4.56
N LYS A 26 19.60 -12.28 5.68
CA LYS A 26 20.02 -13.19 6.77
C LYS A 26 19.06 -13.30 7.95
N SER A 27 18.07 -12.43 8.08
CA SER A 27 17.17 -12.42 9.26
C SER A 27 15.77 -12.98 9.02
N ALA A 28 15.30 -13.12 7.77
CA ALA A 28 13.90 -13.43 7.47
C ALA A 28 13.56 -14.94 7.37
N THR A 29 14.50 -15.84 7.67
CA THR A 29 14.27 -17.30 7.51
C THR A 29 13.65 -17.96 8.74
N SER A 30 13.26 -17.22 9.79
CA SER A 30 12.60 -17.81 10.96
C SER A 30 11.11 -17.42 11.03
N GLN A 31 10.26 -18.39 10.70
CA GLN A 31 8.86 -18.52 11.13
C GLN A 31 7.93 -17.30 10.99
N ALA A 32 7.64 -16.86 9.77
CA ALA A 32 6.40 -16.12 9.52
C ALA A 32 5.22 -17.10 9.43
N GLN A 33 4.66 -17.52 10.57
CA GLN A 33 3.34 -18.13 10.58
C GLN A 33 2.33 -17.06 10.12
N LEU A 34 1.83 -17.21 8.90
CA LEU A 34 0.73 -16.41 8.38
C LEU A 34 -0.51 -16.71 9.23
N HIS A 35 -0.85 -15.82 10.15
CA HIS A 35 -2.19 -15.83 10.74
C HIS A 35 -3.22 -15.62 9.61
N PRO A 36 -4.37 -16.32 9.64
CA PRO A 36 -5.51 -15.96 8.81
C PRO A 36 -5.79 -14.46 8.98
N PHE A 37 -6.17 -13.78 7.90
CA PHE A 37 -6.69 -12.42 8.01
C PHE A 37 -7.75 -12.39 9.11
N PRO A 38 -7.67 -11.45 10.08
CA PRO A 38 -8.72 -11.34 11.08
C PRO A 38 -10.05 -11.10 10.35
N PRO A 39 -11.10 -11.89 10.66
CA PRO A 39 -12.41 -11.68 10.05
C PRO A 39 -12.89 -10.25 10.33
N PRO A 40 -13.77 -9.69 9.48
CA PRO A 40 -14.31 -8.36 9.70
C PRO A 40 -14.85 -8.29 11.13
N ALA A 41 -14.40 -7.28 11.89
CA ALA A 41 -14.94 -7.03 13.21
C ALA A 41 -16.44 -6.83 13.04
N ALA A 42 -17.24 -7.73 13.62
CA ALA A 42 -18.68 -7.61 13.64
C ALA A 42 -19.02 -6.21 14.17
N THR A 43 -19.86 -5.48 13.41
CA THR A 43 -20.42 -4.18 13.78
C THR A 43 -21.19 -4.30 15.10
N THR A 44 -20.46 -4.16 16.21
CA THR A 44 -21.02 -3.87 17.52
C THR A 44 -20.38 -2.58 17.99
N HIS A 45 -21.21 -1.54 18.16
CA HIS A 45 -20.85 -0.18 18.60
C HIS A 45 -20.27 -0.10 20.03
N SER A 46 -19.59 -1.13 20.51
CA SER A 46 -18.80 -1.05 21.74
C SER A 46 -17.36 -0.86 21.35
N ARG A 47 -16.85 0.37 21.48
CA ARG A 47 -15.40 0.68 21.46
C ARG A 47 -14.71 -0.34 22.37
N PRO A 48 -13.86 -1.25 21.86
CA PRO A 48 -12.89 -1.90 22.70
C PRO A 48 -12.04 -0.78 23.30
N ASN A 49 -11.76 -0.87 24.59
CA ASN A 49 -10.83 0.03 25.25
C ASN A 49 -9.42 -0.30 24.71
N TYR A 50 -9.12 0.20 23.51
CA TYR A 50 -7.82 0.01 22.91
C TYR A 50 -6.81 0.80 23.72
N PRO A 51 -5.66 0.20 24.10
CA PRO A 51 -4.57 0.96 24.68
C PRO A 51 -4.22 2.11 23.73
N ILE A 52 -3.87 3.26 24.31
CA ILE A 52 -3.46 4.46 23.59
C ILE A 52 -2.45 4.03 22.51
N ILE A 53 -2.87 4.04 21.24
CA ILE A 53 -1.98 3.77 20.13
C ILE A 53 -0.95 4.90 20.16
N PRO A 54 0.37 4.60 20.18
CA PRO A 54 1.40 5.62 20.06
C PRO A 54 1.06 6.52 18.88
N THR A 55 1.20 7.83 19.05
CA THR A 55 1.02 8.78 17.95
C THR A 55 1.90 8.32 16.78
N PRO A 56 1.31 8.00 15.61
CA PRO A 56 2.08 7.44 14.50
C PRO A 56 3.21 8.37 14.10
N ASN A 57 4.38 7.80 13.80
CA ASN A 57 5.50 8.56 13.28
C ASN A 57 5.18 9.00 11.85
N LEU A 58 4.77 10.26 11.69
CA LEU A 58 4.34 10.82 10.41
C LEU A 58 5.49 10.96 9.40
N THR A 59 6.75 11.13 9.85
CA THR A 59 7.92 11.17 8.93
C THR A 59 8.15 9.81 8.27
N HIS A 60 7.79 8.73 8.96
CA HIS A 60 7.81 7.38 8.42
C HIS A 60 6.52 7.07 7.64
N LEU A 61 5.36 7.36 8.21
CA LEU A 61 4.04 7.01 7.67
C LEU A 61 3.73 7.69 6.33
N LEU A 62 3.98 8.99 6.19
CA LEU A 62 3.56 9.72 4.98
C LEU A 62 4.24 9.23 3.70
N PRO A 63 5.57 8.97 3.66
CA PRO A 63 6.19 8.36 2.49
C PRO A 63 5.57 7.02 2.11
N LEU A 64 5.27 6.16 3.10
CA LEU A 64 4.58 4.89 2.85
C LEU A 64 3.17 5.12 2.29
N TRP A 65 2.40 6.00 2.94
CA TRP A 65 1.02 6.34 2.59
C TRP A 65 0.89 6.82 1.14
N PHE A 66 1.70 7.80 0.73
CA PHE A 66 1.58 8.35 -0.62
C PHE A 66 2.21 7.47 -1.70
N THR A 67 3.04 6.50 -1.33
CA THR A 67 3.72 5.63 -2.30
C THR A 67 2.97 4.33 -2.57
N HIS A 68 2.33 3.75 -1.56
CA HIS A 68 1.77 2.42 -1.71
C HIS A 68 0.66 2.29 -2.77
N PRO A 69 -0.16 3.30 -3.11
CA PRO A 69 -1.12 3.20 -4.21
C PRO A 69 -0.42 2.86 -5.55
N CYS A 70 0.81 3.36 -5.73
CA CYS A 70 1.60 3.16 -6.94
C CYS A 70 2.19 1.74 -7.10
N LEU A 71 2.07 0.86 -6.09
CA LEU A 71 2.67 -0.48 -6.12
C LEU A 71 2.15 -1.33 -7.30
N LEU A 72 0.86 -1.20 -7.62
CA LEU A 72 0.18 -2.05 -8.60
C LEU A 72 -0.34 -1.27 -9.82
N GLU A 73 -0.20 0.06 -9.85
CA GLU A 73 -0.66 0.90 -10.98
C GLU A 73 -0.07 0.47 -12.32
N SER A 74 1.24 0.21 -12.35
CA SER A 74 1.94 -0.21 -13.57
C SER A 74 1.51 -1.61 -14.03
N HIS A 75 0.93 -2.43 -13.15
CA HIS A 75 0.45 -3.77 -13.47
C HIS A 75 -0.71 -3.74 -14.47
N VAL A 76 -1.55 -2.69 -14.41
CA VAL A 76 -2.75 -2.56 -15.25
C VAL A 76 -2.53 -1.76 -16.53
N SER A 77 -1.29 -1.35 -16.79
CA SER A 77 -0.91 -0.53 -17.97
C SER A 77 -1.11 -1.22 -19.32
N VAL A 78 -1.20 -2.56 -19.35
CA VAL A 78 -1.39 -3.35 -20.57
C VAL A 78 -2.74 -4.06 -20.52
N PRO A 79 -3.76 -3.61 -21.28
CA PRO A 79 -5.14 -4.09 -21.17
C PRO A 79 -5.32 -5.61 -21.31
N PHE A 80 -4.60 -6.26 -22.21
CA PHE A 80 -4.71 -7.72 -22.37
C PHE A 80 -4.19 -8.49 -21.14
N LYS A 81 -3.20 -7.96 -20.42
CA LYS A 81 -2.63 -8.61 -19.23
C LYS A 81 -3.59 -8.61 -18.05
N VAL A 82 -4.53 -7.66 -18.02
CA VAL A 82 -5.54 -7.58 -16.95
C VAL A 82 -6.79 -8.40 -17.19
N ALA A 83 -6.91 -9.06 -18.36
CA ALA A 83 -8.00 -9.99 -18.70
C ALA A 83 -7.87 -11.36 -17.99
N THR A 84 -7.50 -11.33 -16.71
CA THR A 84 -7.35 -12.49 -15.83
C THR A 84 -8.05 -12.19 -14.50
N PRO A 85 -8.42 -13.21 -13.69
CA PRO A 85 -9.00 -12.98 -12.36
C PRO A 85 -8.12 -12.09 -11.47
N THR A 86 -6.80 -12.31 -11.48
CA THR A 86 -5.82 -11.49 -10.76
C THR A 86 -5.80 -10.05 -11.28
N GLY A 87 -5.67 -9.86 -12.59
CA GLY A 87 -5.65 -8.53 -13.20
C GLY A 87 -6.94 -7.74 -12.92
N SER A 88 -8.09 -8.40 -13.02
CA SER A 88 -9.40 -7.81 -12.71
C SER A 88 -9.53 -7.47 -11.22
N ALA A 89 -8.99 -8.28 -10.32
CA ALA A 89 -8.93 -7.97 -8.90
C ALA A 89 -8.03 -6.77 -8.59
N ILE A 90 -6.86 -6.66 -9.25
CA ILE A 90 -5.98 -5.49 -9.12
C ILE A 90 -6.69 -4.21 -9.61
N VAL A 91 -7.44 -4.28 -10.72
CA VAL A 91 -8.22 -3.13 -11.19
C VAL A 91 -9.27 -2.69 -10.15
N ARG A 92 -10.00 -3.63 -9.53
CA ARG A 92 -10.97 -3.31 -8.46
C ARG A 92 -10.30 -2.67 -7.24
N LEU A 93 -9.11 -3.14 -6.89
CA LEU A 93 -8.29 -2.57 -5.81
C LEU A 93 -7.89 -1.13 -6.11
N LEU A 94 -7.32 -0.86 -7.29
CA LEU A 94 -6.90 0.49 -7.69
C LEU A 94 -8.09 1.45 -7.78
N ARG A 95 -9.25 0.96 -8.21
CA ARG A 95 -10.50 1.73 -8.19
C ARG A 95 -10.94 2.09 -6.78
N ALA A 96 -10.79 1.17 -5.81
CA ALA A 96 -11.04 1.49 -4.41
C ALA A 96 -10.09 2.59 -3.90
N HIS A 97 -8.81 2.54 -4.28
CA HIS A 97 -7.82 3.57 -3.91
C HIS A 97 -8.20 4.97 -4.40
N SER A 98 -8.77 5.06 -5.60
CA SER A 98 -9.22 6.32 -6.19
C SER A 98 -10.63 6.77 -5.75
N GLY A 99 -11.25 6.10 -4.78
CA GLY A 99 -12.56 6.50 -4.24
C GLY A 99 -13.76 6.16 -5.13
N PHE A 100 -13.60 5.30 -6.14
CA PHE A 100 -14.71 4.83 -6.96
C PHE A 100 -15.66 3.94 -6.16
N GLU A 101 -16.94 3.88 -6.53
CA GLU A 101 -17.89 2.96 -5.89
C GLU A 101 -17.57 1.48 -6.23
N ARG A 102 -18.21 0.57 -5.48
CA ARG A 102 -18.13 -0.86 -5.72
C ARG A 102 -18.78 -1.22 -7.05
N GLU A 103 -18.19 -2.17 -7.77
CA GLU A 103 -18.70 -2.60 -9.07
C GLU A 103 -20.08 -3.26 -8.92
N GLY A 104 -21.12 -2.64 -9.50
CA GLY A 104 -22.46 -3.22 -9.57
C GLY A 104 -22.57 -4.31 -10.65
N PRO A 105 -23.67 -5.08 -10.67
CA PRO A 105 -23.90 -6.17 -11.63
C PRO A 105 -24.06 -5.71 -13.10
N GLY A 106 -24.04 -4.40 -13.36
CA GLY A 106 -24.08 -3.81 -14.69
C GLY A 106 -23.25 -2.53 -14.75
N VAL A 107 -21.92 -2.65 -14.75
CA VAL A 107 -21.00 -1.50 -14.83
C VAL A 107 -21.07 -0.91 -16.24
N ALA A 108 -22.01 0.00 -16.47
CA ALA A 108 -22.13 0.73 -17.73
C ALA A 108 -21.13 1.90 -17.83
N GLY A 109 -20.26 2.11 -16.82
CA GLY A 109 -19.32 3.24 -16.74
C GLY A 109 -19.97 4.62 -16.57
N MET A 110 -21.31 4.70 -16.66
CA MET A 110 -22.07 5.94 -16.63
C MET A 110 -22.33 6.49 -15.23
N ASP A 111 -22.29 5.64 -14.21
CA ASP A 111 -22.52 6.04 -12.82
C ASP A 111 -21.35 6.88 -12.28
N GLU A 112 -20.15 6.68 -12.82
CA GLU A 112 -18.93 7.42 -12.42
C GLU A 112 -18.87 8.82 -13.03
N VAL A 113 -19.40 8.99 -14.24
CA VAL A 113 -19.41 10.28 -14.96
C VAL A 113 -20.32 11.32 -14.27
N ARG A 114 -21.29 10.86 -13.46
CA ARG A 114 -22.29 11.71 -12.84
C ARG A 114 -21.95 12.16 -11.43
N ARG A 115 -20.85 11.65 -10.84
CA ARG A 115 -20.49 11.97 -9.46
C ARG A 115 -19.79 13.33 -9.39
N PRO A 116 -20.20 14.24 -8.48
CA PRO A 116 -19.45 15.46 -8.24
C PRO A 116 -18.03 15.12 -7.76
N ALA A 117 -17.01 15.81 -8.29
CA ALA A 117 -15.62 15.60 -7.88
C ALA A 117 -15.41 15.84 -6.37
N ALA A 118 -16.26 16.65 -5.73
CA ALA A 118 -16.23 16.90 -4.29
C ALA A 118 -16.62 15.69 -3.42
N ASP A 119 -17.28 14.68 -4.01
CA ASP A 119 -17.77 13.48 -3.31
C ASP A 119 -16.85 12.27 -3.52
N VAL A 120 -15.75 12.41 -4.27
CA VAL A 120 -14.76 11.35 -4.50
C VAL A 120 -13.66 11.50 -3.45
N VAL A 121 -13.67 10.61 -2.46
CA VAL A 121 -12.63 10.55 -1.42
C VAL A 121 -11.85 9.25 -1.59
N GLY A 122 -10.63 9.36 -2.10
CA GLY A 122 -9.67 8.27 -2.22
C GLY A 122 -8.54 8.39 -1.20
N LEU A 123 -7.53 7.54 -1.35
CA LEU A 123 -6.37 7.51 -0.44
C LEU A 123 -5.53 8.80 -0.48
N VAL A 124 -5.49 9.48 -1.62
CA VAL A 124 -4.77 10.75 -1.75
C VAL A 124 -5.46 11.83 -0.92
N GLU A 125 -6.77 11.99 -1.06
CA GLU A 125 -7.55 12.98 -0.30
C GLU A 125 -7.47 12.71 1.21
N LEU A 126 -7.54 11.43 1.60
CA LEU A 126 -7.35 11.01 2.99
C LEU A 126 -5.93 11.34 3.49
N GLY A 127 -4.89 11.12 2.68
CA GLY A 127 -3.51 11.49 3.01
C GLY A 127 -3.33 12.99 3.22
N VAL A 128 -3.95 13.80 2.37
CA VAL A 128 -3.96 15.26 2.52
C VAL A 128 -4.69 15.68 3.80
N GLU A 129 -5.79 15.02 4.16
CA GLU A 129 -6.47 15.25 5.45
C GLU A 129 -5.56 14.92 6.64
N ILE A 130 -4.80 13.81 6.59
CA ILE A 130 -3.81 13.46 7.63
C ILE A 130 -2.83 14.61 7.82
N CYS A 131 -2.23 15.12 6.73
CA CYS A 131 -1.31 16.26 6.80
C CYS A 131 -1.96 17.49 7.43
N ARG A 132 -3.15 17.87 6.95
CA ARG A 132 -3.90 19.04 7.45
C ARG A 132 -4.18 18.95 8.95
N ARG A 133 -4.63 17.78 9.43
CA ARG A 133 -4.97 17.56 10.84
C ARG A 133 -3.72 17.50 11.73
N ALA A 134 -2.59 17.08 11.18
CA ALA A 134 -1.29 17.08 11.84
C ALA A 134 -0.58 18.45 11.81
N GLY A 135 -1.14 19.46 11.13
CA GLY A 135 -0.49 20.76 10.94
C GLY A 135 0.74 20.71 10.01
N ILE A 136 0.84 19.67 9.19
CA ILE A 136 1.90 19.49 8.19
C ILE A 136 1.43 20.12 6.87
N LYS A 137 2.38 20.67 6.09
CA LYS A 137 2.11 21.19 4.75
C LYS A 137 1.49 20.09 3.88
N GLU A 138 0.43 20.41 3.14
CA GLU A 138 -0.17 19.51 2.17
C GLU A 138 0.81 19.33 0.99
N PRO A 139 1.26 18.09 0.71
CA PRO A 139 2.22 17.84 -0.36
C PRO A 139 1.54 17.98 -1.72
N LYS A 140 2.23 18.59 -2.69
CA LYS A 140 1.73 18.75 -4.06
C LYS A 140 2.03 17.56 -4.96
N ASP A 141 3.10 16.85 -4.63
CA ASP A 141 3.57 15.70 -5.38
C ASP A 141 4.34 14.74 -4.44
N LEU A 142 4.65 13.55 -4.96
CA LEU A 142 5.35 12.54 -4.18
C LEU A 142 6.78 12.97 -3.81
N ARG A 143 7.40 13.87 -4.58
CA ARG A 143 8.74 14.38 -4.29
C ARG A 143 8.72 15.24 -3.03
N GLU A 144 7.74 16.12 -2.87
CA GLU A 144 7.56 16.89 -1.62
C GLU A 144 7.39 15.95 -0.42
N VAL A 145 6.64 14.85 -0.52
CA VAL A 145 6.52 13.87 0.57
C VAL A 145 7.88 13.26 0.93
N MET A 146 8.68 12.93 -0.08
CA MET A 146 10.00 12.31 0.09
C MET A 146 11.08 13.27 0.59
N GLU A 147 10.92 14.57 0.35
CA GLU A 147 11.86 15.63 0.75
C GLU A 147 11.45 16.32 2.07
N GLU A 148 10.16 16.54 2.31
CA GLU A 148 9.64 17.28 3.47
C GLU A 148 9.40 16.41 4.71
N ALA A 149 9.15 15.10 4.54
CA ALA A 149 9.18 14.16 5.67
C ALA A 149 10.58 14.07 6.31
N VAL A 150 11.60 14.59 5.62
CA VAL A 150 13.01 14.54 6.03
C VAL A 150 13.35 15.79 6.85
N GLY A 151 12.93 15.80 8.10
CA GLY A 151 13.74 16.49 9.13
C GLY A 151 15.12 15.82 9.19
N GLU A 152 16.15 16.53 9.68
CA GLU A 152 17.57 16.11 9.62
C GLU A 152 17.93 14.74 10.25
N GLY A 153 16.99 13.98 10.82
CA GLY A 153 17.26 12.73 11.55
C GLY A 153 16.63 11.43 11.03
N GLU A 154 15.53 11.45 10.27
CA GLU A 154 14.78 10.21 9.99
C GLU A 154 14.36 10.09 8.51
N ARG A 155 15.20 9.39 7.73
CA ARG A 155 14.99 9.13 6.28
C ARG A 155 14.51 7.71 5.98
N GLU A 156 14.19 6.91 6.99
CA GLU A 156 13.90 5.49 6.79
C GLU A 156 12.64 5.27 5.95
N GLY A 157 11.54 5.98 6.25
CA GLY A 157 10.29 5.88 5.51
C GLY A 157 10.45 6.26 4.03
N ALA A 158 11.12 7.38 3.76
CA ALA A 158 11.39 7.83 2.38
C ALA A 158 12.33 6.87 1.62
N THR A 159 13.31 6.28 2.32
CA THR A 159 14.21 5.28 1.73
C THR A 159 13.47 4.02 1.36
N PHE A 160 12.61 3.51 2.25
CA PHE A 160 11.78 2.36 1.94
C PHE A 160 10.78 2.63 0.82
N ALA A 161 10.14 3.81 0.84
CA ALA A 161 9.21 4.22 -0.19
C ALA A 161 9.88 4.30 -1.58
N ARG A 162 11.13 4.77 -1.67
CA ARG A 162 11.92 4.66 -2.92
C ARG A 162 12.10 3.21 -3.39
N LYS A 163 12.38 2.27 -2.46
CA LYS A 163 12.47 0.83 -2.80
C LYS A 163 11.13 0.29 -3.31
N MET A 164 10.01 0.69 -2.70
CA MET A 164 8.66 0.34 -3.16
C MET A 164 8.41 0.78 -4.61
N LEU A 165 8.77 2.02 -4.95
CA LEU A 165 8.69 2.53 -6.33
C LEU A 165 9.61 1.75 -7.28
N GLY A 166 10.85 1.49 -6.88
CA GLY A 166 11.78 0.68 -7.68
C GLY A 166 11.22 -0.71 -8.01
N TRP A 167 10.58 -1.37 -7.03
CA TRP A 167 9.90 -2.64 -7.28
C TRP A 167 8.67 -2.48 -8.18
N SER A 168 7.88 -1.42 -8.03
CA SER A 168 6.66 -1.19 -8.82
C SER A 168 6.95 -0.86 -10.29
N MET A 169 8.16 -0.40 -10.63
CA MET A 169 8.58 -0.21 -12.03
C MET A 169 8.71 -1.53 -12.81
N ARG A 170 8.77 -2.68 -12.12
CA ARG A 170 8.88 -4.02 -12.74
C ARG A 170 7.75 -4.93 -12.25
N PRO A 171 6.47 -4.58 -12.50
CA PRO A 171 5.32 -5.20 -11.84
C PRO A 171 5.18 -6.68 -12.16
N MET A 172 5.58 -7.12 -13.36
CA MET A 172 5.50 -8.54 -13.76
C MET A 172 6.56 -9.39 -13.07
N LYS A 173 7.77 -8.84 -12.86
CA LYS A 173 8.86 -9.53 -12.18
C LYS A 173 8.59 -9.62 -10.67
N ASN A 174 8.01 -8.55 -10.12
CA ASN A 174 7.79 -8.38 -8.69
C ASN A 174 6.34 -8.64 -8.26
N GLU A 175 5.49 -9.22 -9.11
CA GLU A 175 4.04 -9.30 -8.91
C GLU A 175 3.66 -9.85 -7.53
N ALA A 176 4.15 -11.04 -7.19
CA ALA A 176 3.83 -11.66 -5.91
C ALA A 176 4.37 -10.85 -4.72
N LEU A 177 5.57 -10.26 -4.84
CA LEU A 177 6.16 -9.38 -3.82
C LEU A 177 5.29 -8.14 -3.60
N LEU A 178 4.86 -7.48 -4.68
CA LEU A 178 4.04 -6.27 -4.66
C LEU A 178 2.64 -6.55 -4.09
N LEU A 179 2.06 -7.70 -4.41
CA LEU A 179 0.80 -8.15 -3.80
C LEU A 179 0.94 -8.42 -2.30
N GLY A 180 2.07 -8.99 -1.88
CA GLY A 180 2.41 -9.16 -0.47
C GLY A 180 2.55 -7.81 0.26
N LEU A 181 3.28 -6.87 -0.34
CA LEU A 181 3.42 -5.50 0.18
C LEU A 181 2.07 -4.79 0.30
N SER A 182 1.25 -4.87 -0.76
CA SER A 182 -0.10 -4.28 -0.77
C SER A 182 -1.00 -4.88 0.31
N THR A 183 -0.84 -6.17 0.60
CA THR A 183 -1.54 -6.85 1.71
C THR A 183 -1.16 -6.26 3.08
N ALA A 184 0.10 -5.87 3.28
CA ALA A 184 0.49 -5.18 4.51
C ALA A 184 -0.07 -3.74 4.58
N CYS A 185 -0.25 -3.06 3.45
CA CYS A 185 -0.83 -1.71 3.41
C CYS A 185 -2.31 -1.69 3.81
N VAL A 186 -3.05 -2.78 3.67
CA VAL A 186 -4.39 -2.91 4.25
C VAL A 186 -4.36 -2.69 5.78
N GLU A 187 -3.36 -3.25 6.46
CA GLU A 187 -3.19 -3.05 7.89
C GLU A 187 -2.80 -1.61 8.24
N LEU A 188 -1.99 -0.96 7.39
CA LEU A 188 -1.72 0.47 7.52
C LEU A 188 -3.03 1.27 7.52
N HIS A 189 -3.94 0.98 6.59
CA HIS A 189 -5.24 1.65 6.52
C HIS A 189 -6.08 1.44 7.78
N GLU A 190 -6.14 0.21 8.29
CA GLU A 190 -6.90 -0.11 9.50
C GLU A 190 -6.34 0.60 10.74
N ARG A 191 -5.02 0.65 10.87
CA ARG A 191 -4.37 1.35 11.98
C ARG A 191 -4.55 2.86 11.89
N VAL A 192 -4.46 3.44 10.69
CA VAL A 192 -4.76 4.87 10.47
C VAL A 192 -6.23 5.16 10.81
N ALA A 193 -7.18 4.30 10.39
CA ALA A 193 -8.59 4.44 10.73
C ALA A 193 -8.86 4.33 12.24
N ALA A 194 -8.09 3.51 12.95
CA ALA A 194 -8.15 3.39 14.41
C ALA A 194 -7.53 4.58 15.17
N SER A 195 -6.65 5.35 14.52
CA SER A 195 -5.95 6.51 15.10
C SER A 195 -6.81 7.78 15.15
N ASP A 196 -6.25 8.91 15.59
CA ASP A 196 -6.88 10.24 15.58
C ASP A 196 -6.56 11.10 14.35
N LEU A 197 -5.79 10.55 13.40
CA LEU A 197 -5.31 11.24 12.19
C LEU A 197 -6.42 11.65 11.21
N LEU A 198 -7.58 11.01 11.26
CA LEU A 198 -8.72 11.28 10.36
C LEU A 198 -9.99 11.67 11.12
N SER A 199 -10.86 12.43 10.47
CA SER A 199 -12.23 12.66 10.94
C SER A 199 -13.04 11.35 10.99
N PRO A 200 -14.13 11.27 11.77
CA PRO A 200 -14.94 10.06 11.86
C PRO A 200 -15.43 9.55 10.50
N SER A 201 -15.94 10.44 9.63
CA SER A 201 -16.41 10.07 8.29
C SER A 201 -15.28 9.54 7.40
N SER A 202 -14.10 10.16 7.47
CA SER A 202 -12.93 9.73 6.68
C SER A 202 -12.39 8.38 7.13
N ARG A 203 -12.52 8.03 8.42
CA ARG A 203 -12.22 6.67 8.90
C ARG A 203 -13.17 5.64 8.33
N ASP A 204 -14.47 5.94 8.27
CA ASP A 204 -15.46 5.03 7.69
C ASP A 204 -15.17 4.79 6.19
N VAL A 205 -14.80 5.83 5.45
CA VAL A 205 -14.35 5.71 4.05
C VAL A 205 -13.10 4.83 3.96
N LEU A 206 -12.08 5.08 4.79
CA LEU A 206 -10.85 4.30 4.77
C LEU A 206 -11.08 2.82 5.08
N LEU A 207 -11.97 2.51 6.02
CA LEU A 207 -12.34 1.12 6.33
C LEU A 207 -13.05 0.43 5.16
N GLN A 208 -13.91 1.15 4.42
CA GLN A 208 -14.54 0.61 3.21
C GLN A 208 -13.51 0.36 2.10
N ILE A 209 -12.51 1.22 1.96
CA ILE A 209 -11.38 0.98 1.03
C ILE A 209 -10.62 -0.27 1.46
N ALA A 210 -10.24 -0.38 2.74
CA ALA A 210 -9.51 -1.52 3.29
C ALA A 210 -10.26 -2.85 3.10
N GLU A 211 -11.58 -2.87 3.31
CA GLU A 211 -12.41 -4.05 3.06
C GLU A 211 -12.33 -4.51 1.59
N ARG A 212 -12.46 -3.57 0.65
CA ARG A 212 -12.39 -3.88 -0.80
C ARG A 212 -11.01 -4.32 -1.24
N GLU A 213 -9.96 -3.78 -0.64
CA GLU A 213 -8.59 -4.24 -0.88
C GLU A 213 -8.41 -5.69 -0.42
N ARG A 214 -8.88 -6.04 0.79
CA ARG A 214 -8.81 -7.42 1.30
C ARG A 214 -9.48 -8.40 0.36
N GLU A 215 -10.69 -8.10 -0.08
CA GLU A 215 -11.42 -8.95 -1.03
C GLU A 215 -10.67 -9.13 -2.34
N SER A 216 -10.11 -8.05 -2.88
CA SER A 216 -9.36 -8.07 -4.13
C SER A 216 -8.04 -8.86 -3.99
N LEU A 217 -7.31 -8.64 -2.90
CA LEU A 217 -6.05 -9.33 -2.61
C LEU A 217 -6.25 -10.82 -2.28
N SER A 218 -7.39 -11.19 -1.70
CA SER A 218 -7.78 -12.59 -1.49
C SER A 218 -7.85 -13.33 -2.84
N VAL A 219 -8.51 -12.74 -3.83
CA VAL A 219 -8.58 -13.32 -5.19
C VAL A 219 -7.19 -13.43 -5.82
N CYS A 220 -6.34 -12.41 -5.65
CA CYS A 220 -4.96 -12.46 -6.15
C CYS A 220 -4.14 -13.59 -5.51
N ARG A 221 -4.35 -13.85 -4.21
CA ARG A 221 -3.61 -14.85 -3.43
C ARG A 221 -3.92 -16.29 -3.84
N GLU A 222 -5.17 -16.60 -4.22
CA GLU A 222 -5.56 -17.93 -4.69
C GLU A 222 -4.72 -18.43 -5.89
N GLY A 223 -4.26 -17.50 -6.74
CA GLY A 223 -3.40 -17.77 -7.87
C GLY A 223 -1.90 -17.91 -7.53
N ILE A 224 -1.50 -17.51 -6.32
CA ILE A 224 -0.11 -17.53 -5.84
C ILE A 224 0.18 -18.79 -5.04
N ASP A 225 -0.75 -19.23 -4.18
CA ASP A 225 -0.51 -20.32 -3.22
C ASP A 225 -0.18 -21.68 -3.86
N LYS A 226 -0.44 -21.83 -5.16
CA LYS A 226 -0.14 -23.05 -5.93
C LYS A 226 1.31 -23.12 -6.44
N ASP A 227 2.06 -22.02 -6.37
CA ASP A 227 3.44 -21.91 -6.83
C ASP A 227 4.35 -21.54 -5.65
N GLY A 228 5.22 -22.45 -5.22
CA GLY A 228 6.06 -22.25 -4.03
C GLY A 228 7.02 -21.06 -4.14
N ALA A 229 7.53 -20.75 -5.34
CA ALA A 229 8.43 -19.61 -5.53
C ALA A 229 7.67 -18.28 -5.45
N ARG A 230 6.48 -18.21 -6.08
CA ARG A 230 5.61 -17.03 -5.99
C ARG A 230 5.05 -16.85 -4.58
N HIS A 231 4.64 -17.92 -3.92
CA HIS A 231 4.19 -17.89 -2.53
C HIS A 231 5.31 -17.38 -1.60
N GLY A 232 6.54 -17.86 -1.76
CA GLY A 232 7.68 -17.33 -1.02
C GLY A 232 7.91 -15.83 -1.24
N ALA A 233 7.78 -15.35 -2.49
CA ALA A 233 7.89 -13.92 -2.81
C ALA A 233 6.76 -13.08 -2.18
N PHE A 234 5.53 -13.58 -2.18
CA PHE A 234 4.40 -12.95 -1.50
C PHE A 234 4.63 -12.82 0.00
N CYS A 235 5.03 -13.91 0.67
CA CYS A 235 5.32 -13.90 2.10
C CYS A 235 6.43 -12.91 2.45
N ARG A 236 7.48 -12.83 1.63
CA ARG A 236 8.55 -11.83 1.81
C ARG A 236 8.01 -10.40 1.70
N GLY A 237 7.21 -10.11 0.67
CA GLY A 237 6.61 -8.79 0.46
C GLY A 237 5.74 -8.38 1.64
N TYR A 238 4.89 -9.30 2.11
CA TYR A 238 4.04 -9.09 3.28
C TYR A 238 4.85 -8.83 4.54
N ALA A 239 5.87 -9.64 4.83
CA ALA A 239 6.72 -9.49 6.01
C ALA A 239 7.48 -8.16 6.01
N ILE A 240 8.02 -7.75 4.86
CA ILE A 240 8.69 -6.46 4.68
C ILE A 240 7.70 -5.32 4.94
N GLY A 241 6.54 -5.32 4.28
CA GLY A 241 5.54 -4.27 4.45
C GLY A 241 5.04 -4.17 5.89
N ARG A 242 4.73 -5.31 6.52
CA ARG A 242 4.29 -5.40 7.93
C ARG A 242 5.28 -4.75 8.88
N ARG A 243 6.58 -4.99 8.70
CA ARG A 243 7.64 -4.39 9.52
C ARG A 243 7.63 -2.87 9.40
N GLU A 244 7.55 -2.35 8.18
CA GLU A 244 7.56 -0.90 7.94
C GLU A 244 6.27 -0.23 8.43
N VAL A 245 5.13 -0.91 8.32
CA VAL A 245 3.88 -0.48 8.96
C VAL A 245 4.06 -0.43 10.48
N GLY A 246 4.58 -1.49 11.11
CA GLY A 246 4.84 -1.51 12.55
C GLY A 246 5.75 -0.36 13.01
N ARG A 247 6.81 -0.07 12.26
CA ARG A 247 7.71 1.08 12.52
C ARG A 247 6.98 2.42 12.51
N SER A 248 6.03 2.63 11.59
CA SER A 248 5.18 3.84 11.59
C SER A 248 4.34 4.01 12.85
N PHE A 249 4.10 2.95 13.62
CA PHE A 249 3.34 2.99 14.88
C PHE A 249 4.19 2.71 16.12
N GLY A 250 5.52 2.81 16.01
CA GLY A 250 6.44 2.64 17.14
C GLY A 250 6.63 1.20 17.61
N GLU A 251 6.30 0.20 16.78
CA GLU A 251 6.60 -1.20 17.09
C GLU A 251 8.09 -1.47 16.87
N ALA A 252 8.76 -1.99 17.90
CA ALA A 252 10.15 -2.41 17.81
C ALA A 252 10.28 -3.64 16.88
N GLN A 253 11.40 -3.70 16.14
CA GLN A 253 11.78 -4.88 15.36
C GLN A 253 11.91 -6.09 16.30
N PRO A 254 11.34 -7.27 15.95
CA PRO A 254 11.72 -8.52 16.60
C PRO A 254 13.17 -8.88 16.29
#